data_AF-A0AB36JZC8-F1
#
_entry.id   AF-A0AB36JZC8-F1
#
_cell.length_a   1.000
_cell.length_b   1.000
_cell.length_c   1.000
_cell.angle_alpha   90.00
_cell.angle_beta   90.00
_cell.angle_gamma   90.00
#
_symmetry.space_group_name_H-M   'P 1'
#
loop_
_entity.id
_entity.type
_entity.pdbx_description
1 polymer ?
#
loop_
_entity_poly.entity_id
_entity_poly.type
_entity_poly.pdbx_seq_one_letter_code
_entity_poly.pdbx_strand_id
1 'polypeptide(L)'
;MAWYELLAATLGLVFGTYALAWSIPGAIMISVVSLGSFKHIIFIDKQLAKDLNKYYDNYGYMRPKHQMTWDIGSRFINYCIAYPFIRHREQTDSKKFKVFMWINALGMWG
;
A
#
# COMPACT_ATOMS: atom_id res chain seq x y z
N MET A 1 37.77 -11.39 10.23
CA MET A 1 36.52 -10.80 9.73
C MET A 1 36.78 -9.32 9.52
N ALA A 2 36.68 -8.85 8.29
CA ALA A 2 36.90 -7.43 7.99
C ALA A 2 35.69 -6.60 8.44
N TRP A 3 35.89 -5.32 8.73
CA TRP A 3 34.83 -4.43 9.25
C TRP A 3 33.64 -4.31 8.28
N TYR A 4 33.87 -4.38 6.97
CA TYR A 4 32.80 -4.36 5.96
C TYR A 4 31.96 -5.65 5.95
N GLU A 5 32.55 -6.81 6.30
CA GLU A 5 31.81 -8.08 6.39
C GLU A 5 30.86 -8.06 7.59
N LEU A 6 31.34 -7.53 8.73
CA LEU A 6 30.50 -7.33 9.92
C LEU A 6 29.36 -6.36 9.61
N LEU A 7 29.64 -5.27 8.89
CA LEU A 7 28.65 -4.27 8.48
C LEU A 7 27.62 -4.86 7.51
N ALA A 8 28.06 -5.63 6.50
CA ALA A 8 27.16 -6.31 5.58
C ALA A 8 26.27 -7.34 6.30
N ALA A 9 26.83 -8.11 7.23
CA ALA A 9 26.09 -9.10 8.01
C ALA A 9 25.04 -8.45 8.93
N THR A 10 25.37 -7.34 9.59
CA THR A 10 24.42 -6.63 10.46
C THR A 10 23.31 -5.98 9.66
N LEU A 11 23.63 -5.32 8.53
CA LEU A 11 22.61 -4.77 7.64
C LEU A 11 21.69 -5.88 7.10
N GLY A 12 22.26 -6.98 6.62
CA GLY A 12 21.47 -8.12 6.12
C GLY A 12 20.53 -8.70 7.17
N LEU A 13 20.99 -8.81 8.43
CA LEU A 13 20.17 -9.29 9.54
C LEU A 13 19.05 -8.30 9.88
N VAL A 14 19.33 -7.00 9.93
CA VAL A 14 18.33 -5.96 10.22
C VAL A 14 17.26 -5.90 9.13
N PHE A 15 17.65 -5.77 7.86
CA PHE A 15 16.68 -5.71 6.75
C PHE A 15 15.93 -7.03 6.56
N GLY A 16 16.61 -8.16 6.72
CA GLY A 16 15.99 -9.49 6.62
C GLY A 16 14.94 -9.72 7.70
N THR A 17 15.26 -9.42 8.96
CA THR A 17 14.28 -9.55 10.06
C THR A 17 13.13 -8.57 9.92
N TYR A 18 13.40 -7.34 9.46
CA TYR A 18 12.37 -6.35 9.17
C TYR A 18 11.41 -6.85 8.08
N ALA A 19 11.93 -7.31 6.94
CA ALA A 19 11.12 -7.81 5.84
C ALA A 19 10.27 -9.03 6.26
N LEU A 20 10.84 -9.95 7.05
CA LEU A 20 10.10 -11.09 7.59
C LEU A 20 8.97 -10.64 8.53
N ALA A 21 9.23 -9.71 9.45
CA ALA A 21 8.22 -9.19 10.36
C ALA A 21 7.06 -8.51 9.60
N TRP A 22 7.34 -7.81 8.51
CA TRP A 22 6.34 -7.11 7.70
C TRP A 22 5.65 -7.96 6.63
N SER A 23 6.23 -9.12 6.26
CA SER A 23 5.65 -10.02 5.26
C SER A 23 4.25 -10.50 5.64
N ILE A 24 4.01 -10.85 6.91
CA ILE A 24 2.73 -11.39 7.37
C ILE A 24 1.65 -10.29 7.37
N PRO A 25 1.83 -9.12 8.03
CA PRO A 25 0.85 -8.04 7.95
C PRO A 25 0.61 -7.57 6.50
N GLY A 26 1.67 -7.44 5.69
CA GLY A 26 1.57 -7.03 4.30
C GLY A 26 0.70 -7.99 3.48
N ALA A 27 0.93 -9.30 3.60
CA ALA A 27 0.14 -10.32 2.91
C ALA A 27 -1.33 -10.30 3.33
N ILE A 28 -1.61 -10.13 4.63
CA ILE A 28 -2.98 -10.01 5.14
C ILE A 28 -3.65 -8.77 4.56
N MET A 29 -2.99 -7.61 4.61
CA MET A 29 -3.56 -6.35 4.15
C MET A 29 -3.84 -6.35 2.65
N ILE A 30 -2.89 -6.83 1.84
CA ILE A 30 -3.10 -7.00 0.40
C ILE A 30 -4.30 -7.91 0.16
N SER A 31 -4.37 -9.06 0.82
CA SER A 31 -5.48 -10.02 0.66
C SER A 31 -6.83 -9.42 1.04
N VAL A 32 -6.92 -8.70 2.17
CA VAL A 32 -8.16 -8.04 2.61
C VAL A 32 -8.63 -6.99 1.61
N VAL A 33 -7.72 -6.20 1.06
CA VAL A 33 -8.05 -5.14 0.09
C VAL A 33 -8.36 -5.72 -1.29
N SER A 34 -7.63 -6.76 -1.72
CA SER A 34 -7.73 -7.34 -3.06
C SER A 34 -8.84 -8.37 -3.22
N LEU A 35 -8.99 -9.28 -2.24
CA LEU A 35 -9.97 -10.39 -2.27
C LEU A 35 -11.24 -10.08 -1.47
N GLY A 36 -11.18 -9.11 -0.56
CA GLY A 36 -12.33 -8.70 0.24
C GLY A 36 -13.31 -7.83 -0.54
N SER A 37 -14.07 -7.00 0.19
CA SER A 37 -15.00 -6.08 -0.44
C SER A 37 -14.27 -4.95 -1.17
N PHE A 38 -14.70 -4.64 -2.40
CA PHE A 38 -14.22 -3.48 -3.16
C PHE A 38 -14.37 -2.15 -2.42
N LYS A 39 -15.21 -2.07 -1.37
CA LYS A 39 -15.36 -0.88 -0.52
C LYS A 39 -14.02 -0.33 -0.02
N HIS A 40 -13.05 -1.19 0.30
CA HIS A 40 -11.74 -0.75 0.80
C HIS A 40 -10.95 0.00 -0.27
N ILE A 41 -10.78 -0.60 -1.44
CA ILE A 41 -10.04 0.06 -2.52
C ILE A 41 -10.78 1.28 -3.06
N ILE A 42 -12.12 1.24 -3.12
CA ILE A 42 -12.94 2.39 -3.53
C ILE A 42 -12.73 3.57 -2.58
N PHE A 43 -12.68 3.30 -1.28
CA PHE A 43 -12.38 4.34 -0.30
C PHE A 43 -10.99 4.91 -0.52
N ILE A 44 -9.96 4.07 -0.68
CA ILE A 44 -8.57 4.50 -0.88
C ILE A 44 -8.41 5.32 -2.17
N ASP A 45 -9.02 4.89 -3.29
CA ASP A 45 -8.96 5.63 -4.55
C ASP A 45 -9.57 7.03 -4.42
N LYS A 46 -10.73 7.15 -3.78
CA LYS A 46 -11.37 8.46 -3.58
C LYS A 46 -10.48 9.42 -2.81
N GLN A 47 -9.62 8.91 -1.93
CA GLN A 47 -8.70 9.72 -1.16
C GLN A 47 -7.40 10.03 -1.89
N LEU A 48 -6.85 9.10 -2.68
CA LEU A 48 -5.45 9.18 -3.16
C LEU A 48 -5.29 9.17 -4.68
N ALA A 49 -6.32 8.78 -5.44
CA ALA A 49 -6.23 8.71 -6.89
C ALA A 49 -6.04 10.12 -7.49
N LYS A 50 -5.04 10.27 -8.35
CA LYS A 50 -4.83 11.51 -9.11
C LYS A 50 -6.00 11.78 -10.07
N ASP A 51 -6.49 10.73 -10.70
CA ASP A 51 -7.61 10.76 -11.63
C ASP A 51 -8.54 9.58 -11.33
N LEU A 52 -9.66 9.88 -10.71
CA LEU A 52 -10.67 8.89 -10.36
C LEU A 52 -11.39 8.36 -11.61
N ASN A 53 -11.53 9.17 -12.65
CA ASN A 53 -12.21 8.79 -13.90
C ASN A 53 -11.45 7.69 -14.66
N LYS A 54 -10.17 7.46 -14.33
CA LYS A 54 -9.42 6.33 -14.86
C LYS A 54 -10.02 4.98 -14.42
N TYR A 55 -10.42 4.88 -13.15
CA TYR A 55 -10.85 3.63 -12.53
C TYR A 55 -12.37 3.47 -12.50
N TYR A 56 -13.10 4.58 -12.48
CA TYR A 56 -14.55 4.63 -12.36
C TYR A 56 -15.18 5.15 -13.65
N ASP A 57 -16.42 4.77 -13.91
CA ASP A 57 -17.24 5.40 -14.94
C ASP A 57 -17.90 6.69 -14.43
N ASN A 58 -18.63 7.37 -15.31
CA ASN A 58 -19.33 8.62 -14.97
C ASN A 58 -20.47 8.43 -13.95
N TYR A 59 -20.88 7.18 -13.70
CA TYR A 59 -21.90 6.81 -12.73
C TYR A 59 -21.29 6.41 -11.37
N GLY A 60 -19.95 6.41 -11.26
CA GLY A 60 -19.22 6.06 -10.04
C GLY A 60 -19.03 4.56 -9.83
N TYR A 61 -19.31 3.72 -10.83
CA TYR A 61 -19.02 2.28 -10.79
C TYR A 61 -17.60 2.00 -11.23
N MET A 62 -16.95 1.06 -10.54
CA MET A 62 -15.60 0.63 -10.92
C MET A 62 -15.67 -0.12 -12.25
N ARG A 63 -14.85 0.28 -13.23
CA ARG A 63 -14.85 -0.31 -14.57
C ARG A 63 -14.47 -1.79 -14.49
N PRO A 64 -15.06 -2.70 -15.31
CA PRO A 64 -14.81 -4.15 -15.23
C PRO A 64 -13.33 -4.55 -15.29
N LYS A 65 -12.54 -3.86 -16.12
CA LYS A 65 -11.08 -4.04 -16.23
C LYS A 65 -10.34 -3.90 -14.89
N HIS A 66 -10.86 -3.07 -13.98
CA HIS A 66 -10.21 -2.70 -12.72
C HIS A 66 -10.75 -3.46 -11.50
N GLN A 67 -11.67 -4.41 -11.73
CA GLN A 67 -12.28 -5.23 -10.67
C GLN A 67 -11.48 -6.49 -10.35
N MET A 68 -10.47 -6.83 -11.17
CA MET A 68 -9.64 -8.00 -10.94
C MET A 68 -8.82 -7.84 -9.66
N THR A 69 -8.76 -8.88 -8.84
CA THR A 69 -8.01 -8.95 -7.58
C THR A 69 -6.58 -8.45 -7.72
N TRP A 70 -5.88 -8.84 -8.79
CA TRP A 70 -4.50 -8.44 -9.04
C TRP A 70 -4.34 -6.94 -9.32
N ASP A 71 -5.27 -6.34 -10.07
CA ASP A 71 -5.25 -4.90 -10.36
C ASP A 71 -5.51 -4.08 -9.09
N ILE A 72 -6.47 -4.53 -8.27
CA ILE A 72 -6.78 -3.92 -6.97
C ILE A 72 -5.59 -4.01 -6.02
N GLY A 73 -4.99 -5.19 -5.87
CA GLY A 73 -3.84 -5.41 -5.00
C GLY A 73 -2.64 -4.57 -5.44
N SER A 74 -2.31 -4.58 -6.74
CA SER A 74 -1.22 -3.76 -7.29
C SER A 74 -1.43 -2.26 -7.01
N ARG A 75 -2.65 -1.76 -7.19
CA ARG A 75 -2.99 -0.36 -6.89
C ARG A 75 -2.85 -0.03 -5.41
N PHE A 76 -3.31 -0.90 -4.52
CA PHE A 76 -3.13 -0.72 -3.09
C PHE A 76 -1.64 -0.64 -2.72
N ILE A 77 -0.82 -1.56 -3.20
CA ILE A 77 0.63 -1.56 -2.98
C ILE A 77 1.24 -0.26 -3.52
N ASN A 78 0.87 0.16 -4.73
CA ASN A 78 1.34 1.42 -5.32
C ASN A 78 0.95 2.62 -4.46
N TYR A 79 -0.24 2.66 -3.87
CA TYR A 79 -0.62 3.72 -2.95
C TYR A 79 0.22 3.68 -1.67
N CYS A 80 0.43 2.52 -1.06
CA CYS A 80 1.26 2.37 0.15
C CYS A 80 2.69 2.85 -0.11
N ILE A 81 3.30 2.43 -1.22
CA ILE A 81 4.66 2.87 -1.60
C ILE A 81 4.66 4.37 -1.92
N ALA A 82 3.75 4.86 -2.75
CA ALA A 82 3.75 6.28 -3.13
C ALA A 82 3.28 7.22 -2.01
N TYR A 83 2.70 6.70 -0.93
CA TYR A 83 2.00 7.47 0.10
C TYR A 83 2.78 8.67 0.65
N PRO A 84 4.07 8.56 1.02
CA PRO A 84 4.85 9.71 1.53
C PRO A 84 4.86 10.90 0.56
N PHE A 85 4.79 10.62 -0.74
CA PHE A 85 4.81 11.61 -1.81
C PHE A 85 3.41 12.09 -2.21
N ILE A 86 2.40 11.22 -2.16
CA ILE A 86 1.02 11.55 -2.58
C ILE A 86 0.11 11.98 -1.43
N ARG A 87 0.61 12.05 -0.19
CA ARG A 87 -0.17 12.45 1.00
C ARG A 87 -0.90 13.79 0.86
N HIS A 88 -0.37 14.69 0.05
CA HIS A 88 -0.98 16.01 -0.21
C HIS A 88 -2.28 15.93 -1.02
N ARG A 89 -2.58 14.78 -1.64
CA ARG A 89 -3.79 14.55 -2.44
C ARG A 89 -4.96 14.03 -1.61
N GLU A 90 -4.70 13.65 -0.35
CA GLU A 90 -5.70 13.11 0.56
C GLU A 90 -6.89 14.05 0.71
N GLN A 91 -8.09 13.54 0.45
CA GLN A 91 -9.34 14.29 0.60
C GLN A 91 -10.00 14.09 1.98
N THR A 92 -9.32 13.41 2.92
CA THR A 92 -9.86 13.06 4.24
C THR A 92 -8.97 13.55 5.36
N ASP A 93 -9.60 14.12 6.40
CA ASP A 93 -8.92 14.48 7.65
C ASP A 93 -8.87 13.33 8.67
N SER A 94 -9.31 12.14 8.28
CA SER A 94 -9.31 10.98 9.16
C SER A 94 -7.88 10.58 9.58
N LYS A 95 -7.53 10.84 10.84
CA LYS A 95 -6.27 10.39 11.45
C LYS A 95 -6.09 8.87 11.34
N LYS A 96 -7.19 8.10 11.42
CA LYS A 96 -7.16 6.64 11.29
C LYS A 96 -6.68 6.21 9.89
N PHE A 97 -7.18 6.86 8.84
CA PHE A 97 -6.74 6.60 7.47
C PHE A 97 -5.27 6.96 7.29
N LYS A 98 -4.86 8.12 7.82
CA LYS A 98 -3.48 8.60 7.71
C LYS A 98 -2.49 7.64 8.37
N VAL A 99 -2.80 7.22 9.60
CA VAL A 99 -2.01 6.24 10.35
C VAL A 99 -2.00 4.90 9.63
N PHE A 100 -3.14 4.42 9.16
CA PHE A 100 -3.24 3.18 8.39
C PHE A 100 -2.33 3.19 7.16
N MET A 101 -2.37 4.26 6.35
CA MET A 101 -1.52 4.36 5.16
C MET A 101 -0.04 4.51 5.52
N TRP A 102 0.31 5.26 6.57
CA TRP A 102 1.70 5.37 7.04
C TRP A 102 2.28 4.04 7.53
N ILE A 103 1.51 3.27 8.29
CA ILE A 103 1.94 1.95 8.78
C ILE A 103 2.22 1.01 7.60
N ASN A 104 1.31 0.97 6.62
CA ASN A 104 1.50 0.15 5.42
C ASN A 104 2.64 0.67 4.53
N ALA A 105 2.82 1.98 4.44
CA ALA A 105 3.95 2.57 3.73
C ALA A 105 5.27 2.14 4.36
N LEU A 106 5.45 2.34 5.67
CA LEU A 106 6.67 1.94 6.37
C LEU A 106 6.98 0.46 6.16
N GLY A 107 5.99 -0.42 6.36
CA GLY A 107 6.19 -1.86 6.15
C GLY A 107 6.57 -2.25 4.71
N MET A 108 6.19 -1.46 3.70
CA MET A 108 6.54 -1.69 2.30
C MET A 108 7.91 -1.10 1.91
N TRP A 109 8.37 -0.07 2.60
CA TRP A 109 9.63 0.65 2.34
C TRP A 109 10.82 0.14 3.18
N GLY A 110 10.76 -1.11 3.65
CA GLY A 110 11.74 -1.68 4.59
C GLY A 110 13.20 -1.39 4.30
#